data_AF-A0A660YUB5-F1
#
_entry.id   AF-A0A660YUB5-F1
#
_cell.length_a   1.000
_cell.length_b   1.000
_cell.length_c   1.000
_cell.angle_alpha   90.00
_cell.angle_beta   90.00
_cell.angle_gamma   90.00
#
_symmetry.space_group_name_H-M   'P 1'
#
loop_
_entity.id
_entity.type
_entity.pdbx_description
1 polymer ?
#
loop_
_entity_poly.entity_id
_entity_poly.type
_entity_poly.pdbx_seq_one_letter_code
_entity_poly.pdbx_strand_id
1 'polypeptide(L)' 'MGQKTNPIGLRLGIIRTWSSNWFDERNFADKLREDLYLRRYIRSRMQNAGISQIEI' A
#
# COMPACT_ATOMS: atom_id res chain seq x y z
N MET A 1 -24.96 0.63 -11.86
CA MET A 1 -24.31 1.80 -11.23
C MET A 1 -23.11 1.31 -10.42
N GLY A 2 -21.90 1.43 -10.97
CA GLY A 2 -20.66 0.85 -10.43
C GLY A 2 -19.48 1.02 -11.39
N GLN A 3 -19.54 2.01 -12.29
CA GLN A 3 -18.60 2.20 -13.39
C GLN A 3 -17.52 3.25 -13.07
N LYS A 4 -17.36 3.63 -11.79
CA LYS A 4 -16.36 4.64 -11.39
C LYS A 4 -15.09 3.95 -10.93
N THR A 5 -14.02 4.12 -11.68
CA THR A 5 -12.67 3.63 -11.35
C THR A 5 -12.14 4.29 -10.08
N ASN A 6 -11.28 3.58 -9.34
CA ASN A 6 -10.61 4.16 -8.18
C ASN A 6 -9.76 5.37 -8.61
N PRO A 7 -10.07 6.58 -8.10
CA PRO A 7 -9.40 7.81 -8.50
C PRO A 7 -7.92 7.87 -8.05
N ILE A 8 -7.52 7.03 -7.09
CA ILE A 8 -6.12 6.89 -6.67
C ILE A 8 -5.38 6.08 -7.73
N GLY A 9 -5.90 4.91 -8.09
CA GLY A 9 -5.32 4.03 -9.10
C GLY A 9 -5.19 4.70 -10.46
N LEU A 10 -6.22 5.45 -10.88
CA LEU A 10 -6.23 6.19 -12.14
C LEU A 10 -5.11 7.25 -12.23
N ARG A 11 -4.60 7.74 -11.08
CA ARG A 11 -3.64 8.84 -11.00
C ARG A 11 -2.24 8.40 -10.55
N LEU A 12 -2.04 7.10 -10.30
CA LEU A 12 -0.73 6.54 -10.04
C LEU A 12 0.18 6.75 -11.26
N GLY A 13 1.38 7.28 -11.04
CA GLY A 13 2.35 7.57 -12.11
C GLY A 13 2.13 8.90 -12.85
N ILE A 14 1.03 9.62 -12.59
CA ILE A 14 0.79 10.96 -13.16
C ILE A 14 1.02 12.04 -12.10
N ILE A 15 0.19 12.03 -11.04
CA ILE A 15 0.26 12.99 -9.93
C ILE A 15 0.46 12.32 -8.58
N ARG A 16 0.25 11.00 -8.48
CA ARG A 16 0.42 10.23 -7.24
C ARG A 16 1.52 9.19 -7.38
N THR A 17 2.32 9.04 -6.33
CA THR A 17 3.39 8.06 -6.20
C THR A 17 2.90 6.76 -5.55
N TRP A 18 3.74 5.72 -5.64
CA TRP A 18 3.48 4.43 -5.02
C TRP A 18 3.64 4.50 -3.50
N SER A 19 2.77 3.79 -2.78
CA SER A 19 2.85 3.63 -1.32
C SER A 19 3.83 2.54 -0.88
N SER A 20 4.30 1.70 -1.80
CA SER A 20 5.45 0.81 -1.57
C SER A 20 6.41 0.99 -2.74
N ASN A 21 7.67 1.33 -2.48
CA ASN A 21 8.69 1.56 -3.52
C ASN A 21 9.91 0.67 -3.32
N TRP A 22 9.82 -0.55 -3.84
CA TRP A 22 10.91 -1.50 -3.85
C TRP A 22 10.83 -2.38 -5.10
N PHE A 23 11.96 -2.97 -5.49
CA PHE A 23 12.06 -3.87 -6.64
C PHE A 23 12.71 -5.18 -6.22
N ASP A 24 12.18 -6.31 -6.71
CA ASP A 24 12.75 -7.63 -6.52
C ASP A 24 12.29 -8.57 -7.65
N GLU A 25 13.22 -9.23 -8.31
CA GLU A 25 12.94 -10.10 -9.46
C GLU A 25 12.59 -11.54 -9.06
N ARG A 26 13.15 -12.03 -7.94
CA ARG A 26 13.04 -13.45 -7.56
C ARG A 26 12.11 -13.65 -6.38
N ASN A 27 12.10 -12.71 -5.44
CA ASN A 27 11.41 -12.85 -4.15
C ASN A 27 10.23 -11.89 -4.01
N PHE A 28 9.61 -11.48 -5.12
CA PHE A 28 8.47 -10.56 -5.12
C PHE A 28 7.33 -11.02 -4.19
N ALA A 29 6.97 -12.31 -4.25
CA ALA A 29 5.85 -12.85 -3.47
C ALA A 29 6.12 -12.79 -1.95
N ASP A 30 7.36 -13.04 -1.53
CA ASP A 30 7.72 -13.01 -0.12
C ASP A 30 7.78 -11.58 0.43
N LYS A 31 8.36 -10.65 -0.34
CA LYS A 31 8.35 -9.22 0.01
C LYS A 31 6.93 -8.65 0.06
N LEU A 32 6.07 -9.04 -0.87
CA LEU A 32 4.66 -8.62 -0.84
C LEU A 32 3.95 -9.17 0.41
N ARG A 33 4.24 -10.41 0.81
CA ARG A 33 3.66 -11.00 2.02
C ARG A 33 4.10 -10.26 3.27
N GLU A 34 5.37 -9.90 3.34
CA GLU A 34 5.94 -9.12 4.44
C GLU A 34 5.33 -7.72 4.53
N ASP A 35 5.22 -7.01 3.40
CA ASP A 35 4.59 -5.68 3.31
C ASP A 35 3.13 -5.71 3.82
N LEU A 36 2.35 -6.71 3.38
CA LEU A 36 0.97 -6.90 3.83
C LEU A 36 0.88 -7.22 5.32
N TYR A 37 1.79 -8.06 5.83
CA TYR A 37 1.86 -8.40 7.25
C TYR A 37 2.17 -7.17 8.10
N LEU A 38 3.16 -6.38 7.70
CA LEU A 38 3.60 -5.17 8.40
C LEU A 38 2.49 -4.11 8.44
N ARG A 39 1.78 -3.90 7.32
CA ARG A 39 0.61 -3.01 7.27
C ARG A 39 -0.51 -3.45 8.21
N ARG A 40 -0.81 -4.75 8.27
CA ARG A 40 -1.83 -5.30 9.20
C ARG A 40 -1.38 -5.14 10.65
N TYR A 41 -0.11 -5.44 10.94
CA TYR A 41 0.45 -5.34 12.28
C TYR A 41 0.38 -3.90 12.80
N ILE A 42 0.86 -2.93 12.03
CA ILE A 42 0.83 -1.51 12.40
C ILE A 42 -0.60 -1.04 12.64
N ARG A 43 -1.53 -1.36 11.72
CA ARG A 43 -2.95 -1.00 11.88
C ARG A 43 -3.57 -1.63 13.13
N SER A 44 -3.21 -2.87 13.45
CA SER A 44 -3.74 -3.55 14.64
C SER A 44 -3.20 -2.98 15.95
N ARG A 45 -1.92 -2.61 15.99
CA ARG A 45 -1.24 -2.12 17.19
C ARG A 45 -1.54 -0.65 17.49
N MET A 46 -1.72 0.16 16.45
CA MET A 46 -1.86 1.61 16.54
C MET A 46 -3.22 2.10 16.05
N GLN A 47 -4.30 1.38 16.40
CA GLN A 47 -5.67 1.76 16.01
C GLN A 47 -6.07 3.15 16.50
N ASN A 48 -5.63 3.52 17.71
CA ASN A 48 -5.98 4.81 18.33
C ASN A 48 -5.03 5.95 17.92
N ALA A 49 -4.00 5.68 17.12
CA ALA A 49 -2.97 6.66 16.77
C ALA A 49 -3.33 7.54 15.56
N GLY A 50 -4.48 7.31 14.90
CA GLY A 50 -4.91 8.13 13.77
C GLY A 50 -3.96 8.07 12.56
N ILE A 51 -3.43 6.89 12.24
CA ILE A 51 -2.48 6.71 11.14
C ILE A 51 -3.13 7.05 9.80
N SER A 52 -2.62 8.08 9.12
CA SER A 52 -3.14 8.55 7.83
C SER A 52 -2.65 7.71 6.64
N GLN A 53 -1.37 7.32 6.64
CA GLN A 53 -0.74 6.59 5.53
C GLN A 53 0.45 5.76 6.03
N ILE A 54 0.68 4.62 5.38
CA ILE A 54 1.86 3.75 5.59
C ILE A 54 2.57 3.63 4.26
N GLU A 55 3.78 4.16 4.19
CA GLU A 55 4.68 4.11 3.03
C GLU A 55 5.86 3.19 3.34
N ILE A 56 6.22 2.32 2.39
CA ILE A 56 7.23 1.26 2.56
C ILE A 56 8.24 1.29 1.42
#